data_AF-A0A7C3LFZ8-F1
#
_entry.id   AF-A0A7C3LFZ8-F1
#
_cell.length_a   1.000
_cell.length_b   1.000
_cell.length_c   1.000
_cell.angle_alpha   90.00
_cell.angle_beta   90.00
_cell.angle_gamma   90.00
#
_symmetry.space_group_name_H-M   'P 1'
#
loop_
_entity.id
_entity.type
_entity.pdbx_description
1 polymer ?
#
loop_
_entity_poly.entity_id
_entity_poly.type
_entity_poly.pdbx_seq_one_letter_code
_entity_poly.pdbx_strand_id
1 'polypeptide(L)'
;DQAFQRVTDKLRGPFSEEVAQMLREVALGKERRDALSDLAVRCDVPEVHIFANAVLQAEQLGSSLGQVLRVQSQQLRITRRQKAEELAQKAPVKMVFPLVFCILPSVFIVVLGPVVINLMETL
;
A
#
# COMPACT_ATOMS: atom_id res chain seq x y z
N ASP A 1 -11.99 -25.27 14.35
CA ASP A 1 -11.59 -26.67 14.66
C ASP A 1 -12.08 -27.76 13.72
N GLN A 2 -13.36 -27.83 13.36
CA GLN A 2 -13.88 -28.92 12.48
C GLN A 2 -13.13 -29.09 11.14
N ALA A 3 -12.55 -28.02 10.60
CA ALA A 3 -11.76 -28.09 9.36
C ALA A 3 -10.48 -28.93 9.51
N PHE A 4 -9.78 -28.81 10.63
CA PHE A 4 -8.55 -29.57 10.90
C PHE A 4 -8.84 -31.03 11.22
N GLN A 5 -9.93 -31.31 11.94
CA GLN A 5 -10.39 -32.69 12.16
C GLN A 5 -10.76 -33.39 10.83
N ARG A 6 -11.37 -32.68 9.88
CA ARG A 6 -11.63 -33.26 8.54
C ARG A 6 -10.37 -33.57 7.75
N VAL A 7 -9.28 -32.82 7.97
CA VAL A 7 -7.98 -33.09 7.34
C VAL A 7 -7.38 -34.37 7.91
N THR A 8 -7.46 -34.56 9.23
CA THR A 8 -6.96 -35.80 9.87
C THR A 8 -7.75 -37.03 9.45
N ASP A 9 -9.06 -36.89 9.19
CA ASP A 9 -9.91 -38.02 8.79
C ASP A 9 -9.76 -38.40 7.31
N LYS A 10 -9.45 -37.43 6.43
CA LYS A 10 -9.39 -37.65 4.98
C LYS A 10 -8.00 -37.91 4.43
N LEU A 11 -6.96 -37.37 5.06
CA LEU A 11 -5.58 -37.59 4.63
C LEU A 11 -4.91 -38.66 5.49
N ARG A 12 -4.21 -39.60 4.82
CA ARG A 12 -3.37 -40.62 5.47
C ARG A 12 -1.90 -40.29 5.19
N GLY A 13 -1.05 -40.45 6.20
CA GLY A 13 0.39 -40.20 6.10
C GLY A 13 0.93 -39.31 7.23
N PRO A 14 2.25 -39.04 7.24
CA PRO A 14 2.94 -38.41 8.37
C PRO A 14 2.41 -37.02 8.71
N PHE A 15 2.00 -36.24 7.70
CA PHE A 15 1.42 -34.90 7.92
C PHE A 15 0.09 -34.95 8.68
N SER A 16 -0.74 -35.97 8.46
CA SER A 16 -2.02 -36.13 9.15
C SER A 16 -1.82 -36.43 10.64
N GLU A 17 -0.83 -37.24 10.97
CA GLU A 17 -0.44 -37.56 12.35
C GLU A 17 0.06 -36.31 13.10
N GLU A 18 0.85 -35.48 12.41
CA GLU A 18 1.34 -34.21 12.94
C GLU A 18 0.21 -33.19 13.19
N VAL A 19 -0.77 -33.07 12.27
CA VAL A 19 -1.95 -32.24 12.47
C VAL A 19 -2.81 -32.77 13.62
N ALA A 20 -2.95 -34.09 13.77
CA ALA A 20 -3.66 -34.70 14.90
C ALA A 20 -2.94 -34.42 16.23
N GLN A 21 -1.60 -34.43 16.24
CA GLN A 21 -0.80 -34.06 17.41
C GLN A 21 -0.98 -32.58 17.76
N MET A 22 -0.98 -31.67 16.78
CA MET A 22 -1.27 -30.26 16.99
C MET A 22 -2.66 -30.05 17.62
N LEU A 23 -3.68 -30.77 17.14
CA LEU A 23 -5.03 -30.72 17.72
C LEU A 23 -5.08 -31.23 19.17
N ARG A 24 -4.31 -32.27 19.50
CA ARG A 24 -4.19 -32.76 20.89
C ARG A 24 -3.56 -31.71 21.80
N GLU A 25 -2.50 -31.05 21.36
CA GLU A 25 -1.84 -30.00 22.15
C GLU A 25 -2.77 -28.82 22.44
N VAL A 26 -3.55 -28.40 21.44
CA VAL A 26 -4.59 -27.37 21.63
C VAL A 26 -5.67 -27.85 22.61
N ALA A 27 -6.11 -29.11 22.52
CA ALA A 27 -7.08 -29.68 23.45
C ALA A 27 -6.56 -29.79 24.90
N LEU A 28 -5.24 -29.93 25.07
CA LEU A 28 -4.57 -29.91 26.38
C LEU A 28 -4.34 -28.49 26.93
N GLY A 29 -4.84 -27.46 26.26
CA GLY A 29 -4.81 -26.07 26.73
C GLY A 29 -3.65 -25.24 26.21
N LYS A 30 -2.84 -25.76 25.27
CA LYS A 30 -1.80 -24.96 24.60
C LYS A 30 -2.44 -23.91 23.71
N GLU A 31 -1.83 -22.73 23.65
CA GLU A 31 -2.32 -21.70 22.75
C GLU A 31 -2.20 -22.19 21.30
N ARG A 32 -3.29 -22.03 20.55
CA ARG A 32 -3.38 -22.53 19.18
C ARG A 32 -2.32 -21.95 18.25
N ARG A 33 -1.88 -20.72 18.54
CA ARG A 33 -0.80 -20.08 17.80
C ARG A 33 0.53 -20.82 17.96
N ASP A 34 0.86 -21.16 19.19
CA ASP A 34 2.07 -21.91 19.52
C ASP A 34 2.00 -23.33 18.97
N ALA A 35 0.83 -23.98 19.05
CA ALA A 35 0.65 -25.32 18.50
C ALA A 35 0.81 -25.37 16.96
N LEU A 36 0.38 -24.33 16.23
CA LEU A 36 0.58 -24.17 14.79
C LEU A 36 2.04 -23.86 14.43
N SER A 37 2.72 -23.06 15.26
CA SER A 37 4.15 -22.78 15.09
C SER A 37 4.98 -24.05 15.28
N ASP A 38 4.67 -24.82 16.32
CA ASP A 38 5.37 -26.07 16.62
C ASP A 38 5.12 -27.15 15.56
N LEU A 39 3.91 -27.22 15.00
CA LEU A 39 3.61 -28.07 13.85
C LEU A 39 4.55 -27.77 12.66
N ALA A 40 4.81 -26.49 12.40
CA ALA A 40 5.67 -26.08 11.31
C ALA A 40 7.14 -26.46 11.57
N VAL A 41 7.62 -26.25 12.80
CA VAL A 41 8.97 -26.63 13.23
C VAL A 41 9.18 -28.15 13.19
N ARG A 42 8.19 -28.96 13.59
CA ARG A 42 8.30 -30.43 13.57
C ARG A 42 8.27 -31.02 12.17
N CYS A 43 7.49 -30.43 11.27
CA CYS A 43 7.47 -30.88 9.87
C CYS A 43 8.78 -30.53 9.14
N ASP A 44 9.44 -29.42 9.50
CA ASP A 44 10.66 -28.90 8.85
C ASP A 44 10.57 -28.84 7.31
N VAL A 45 9.36 -28.54 6.83
CA VAL A 45 9.04 -28.45 5.39
C VAL A 45 8.55 -27.03 5.10
N PRO A 46 9.16 -26.30 4.15
CA PRO A 46 8.82 -24.90 3.83
C PRO A 46 7.33 -24.67 3.56
N GLU A 47 6.68 -25.63 2.90
CA GLU A 47 5.25 -25.59 2.57
C GLU A 47 4.36 -25.57 3.82
N VAL A 48 4.76 -26.29 4.87
CA VAL A 48 4.02 -26.34 6.14
C VAL A 48 4.17 -25.02 6.91
N HIS A 49 5.35 -24.38 6.85
CA HIS A 49 5.54 -23.05 7.43
C HIS A 49 4.65 -22.00 6.77
N ILE A 50 4.52 -22.03 5.44
CA ILE A 50 3.63 -21.11 4.71
C ILE A 50 2.18 -21.34 5.13
N PHE A 51 1.75 -22.60 5.19
CA PHE A 51 0.41 -22.97 5.63
C PHE A 51 0.11 -22.51 7.06
N ALA A 52 0.99 -22.81 8.01
CA ALA A 52 0.81 -22.45 9.42
C ALA A 52 0.69 -20.93 9.59
N ASN A 53 1.56 -20.15 8.93
CA ASN A 53 1.50 -18.68 8.96
C ASN A 53 0.21 -18.13 8.36
N ALA A 54 -0.29 -18.72 7.27
CA ALA A 54 -1.55 -18.30 6.66
C ALA A 54 -2.75 -18.54 7.60
N VAL A 55 -2.77 -19.68 8.30
CA VAL A 55 -3.79 -20.01 9.30
C VAL A 55 -3.70 -19.08 10.51
N LEU A 56 -2.49 -18.86 11.04
CA LEU A 56 -2.24 -17.94 12.16
C LEU A 56 -2.73 -16.53 11.86
N GLN A 57 -2.46 -16.06 10.64
CA GLN A 57 -2.92 -14.76 10.17
C GLN A 57 -4.45 -14.73 10.09
N ALA A 58 -5.08 -15.77 9.54
CA ALA A 58 -6.55 -15.87 9.49
C ALA A 58 -7.19 -15.87 10.90
N GLU A 59 -6.56 -16.51 11.89
CA GLU A 59 -7.07 -16.58 13.26
C GLU A 59 -6.84 -15.31 14.08
N GLN A 60 -5.68 -14.65 13.93
CA GLN A 60 -5.42 -13.34 14.54
C GLN A 60 -6.42 -12.27 14.06
N LEU A 61 -6.94 -12.44 12.84
CA LEU A 61 -7.76 -11.42 12.20
C LEU A 61 -9.22 -11.43 12.60
N GLY A 62 -9.79 -12.57 13.01
CA GLY A 62 -11.13 -12.74 13.62
C GLY A 62 -12.39 -12.18 12.91
N SER A 63 -12.31 -11.08 12.14
CA SER A 63 -13.38 -10.32 11.50
C SER A 63 -12.91 -9.09 10.69
N SER A 64 -11.72 -8.48 10.87
CA SER A 64 -11.52 -7.08 10.38
C SER A 64 -10.36 -6.77 9.42
N LEU A 65 -9.67 -7.75 8.81
CA LEU A 65 -8.74 -7.46 7.69
C LEU A 65 -9.45 -6.70 6.55
N GLY A 66 -10.72 -7.01 6.32
CA GLY A 66 -11.56 -6.30 5.34
C GLY A 66 -11.76 -4.82 5.68
N GLN A 67 -11.93 -4.44 6.95
CA GLN A 67 -12.10 -3.04 7.34
C GLN A 67 -10.78 -2.28 7.25
N VAL A 68 -9.68 -2.90 7.66
CA VAL A 68 -8.34 -2.32 7.53
C VAL A 68 -7.96 -2.12 6.06
N LEU A 69 -8.20 -3.12 5.20
CA LEU A 69 -8.01 -2.99 3.75
C LEU A 69 -8.98 -1.99 3.12
N ARG A 70 -10.23 -1.89 3.61
CA ARG A 70 -11.22 -0.92 3.10
C ARG A 70 -10.80 0.52 3.39
N VAL A 71 -10.39 0.81 4.63
CA VAL A 71 -9.85 2.11 5.02
C VAL A 71 -8.58 2.44 4.23
N GLN A 72 -7.66 1.48 4.08
CA GLN A 72 -6.45 1.67 3.26
C GLN A 72 -6.76 1.90 1.77
N SER A 73 -7.72 1.17 1.19
CA SER A 73 -8.11 1.33 -0.22
C SER A 73 -8.74 2.70 -0.50
N GLN A 74 -9.52 3.22 0.45
CA GLN A 74 -10.18 4.51 0.35
C GLN A 74 -9.14 5.65 0.46
N GLN A 75 -8.16 5.48 1.34
CA GLN A 75 -7.03 6.40 1.45
C GLN A 75 -6.17 6.42 0.18
N LEU A 76 -5.87 5.26 -0.42
CA LEU A 76 -5.12 5.17 -1.68
C LEU A 76 -5.81 5.87 -2.85
N ARG A 77 -7.15 5.80 -2.94
CA ARG A 77 -7.93 6.52 -3.96
C ARG A 77 -7.84 8.03 -3.78
N ILE A 78 -7.90 8.53 -2.55
CA ILE A 78 -7.75 9.95 -2.22
C ILE A 78 -6.35 10.44 -2.62
N THR A 79 -5.30 9.71 -2.23
CA THR A 79 -3.91 10.07 -2.55
C THR A 79 -3.64 10.07 -4.06
N ARG A 80 -4.23 9.14 -4.83
CA ARG A 80 -4.15 9.17 -6.30
C ARG A 80 -4.78 10.44 -6.89
N ARG A 81 -5.94 10.84 -6.36
CA ARG A 81 -6.67 12.03 -6.83
C ARG A 81 -5.89 13.32 -6.50
N GLN A 82 -5.32 13.40 -5.31
CA GLN A 82 -4.47 14.51 -4.89
C GLN A 82 -3.19 14.64 -5.73
N LYS A 83 -2.53 13.53 -6.09
CA LYS A 83 -1.38 13.58 -7.02
C LYS A 83 -1.75 14.13 -8.40
N ALA A 84 -2.93 13.79 -8.92
CA ALA A 84 -3.41 14.33 -10.18
C ALA A 84 -3.73 15.84 -10.07
N GLU A 85 -4.36 16.27 -8.98
CA GLU A 85 -4.62 17.68 -8.69
C GLU A 85 -3.33 18.49 -8.50
N GLU A 86 -2.32 17.92 -7.85
CA GLU A 86 -1.01 18.55 -7.66
C GLU A 86 -0.30 18.77 -9.01
N LEU A 87 -0.38 17.80 -9.93
CA LEU A 87 0.12 17.95 -11.30
C LEU A 87 -0.66 19.02 -12.08
N ALA A 88 -1.98 19.08 -11.90
CA ALA A 88 -2.83 20.10 -12.52
C ALA A 88 -2.52 21.51 -11.97
N GLN A 89 -2.27 21.66 -10.67
CA GLN A 89 -1.90 22.95 -10.07
C GLN A 89 -0.48 23.42 -10.41
N LYS A 90 0.41 22.51 -10.82
CA LYS A 90 1.73 22.88 -11.38
C LYS A 90 1.65 23.40 -12.83
N ALA A 91 0.55 23.15 -13.55
CA ALA A 91 0.36 23.64 -14.92
C ALA A 91 0.27 25.18 -15.03
N PRO A 92 -0.54 25.91 -14.23
CA PRO A 92 -0.63 27.37 -14.34
C PRO A 92 0.69 28.06 -14.04
N VAL A 93 1.50 27.57 -13.09
CA VAL A 93 2.83 28.15 -12.80
C VAL A 93 3.76 28.05 -14.01
N LYS A 94 3.70 26.94 -14.77
CA LYS A 94 4.46 26.79 -16.02
C LYS A 94 3.93 27.67 -17.15
N MET A 95 2.66 28.06 -17.15
CA MET A 95 2.09 28.97 -18.16
C MET A 95 2.34 30.44 -17.85
N VAL A 96 2.50 30.81 -16.57
CA VAL A 96 2.84 32.18 -16.15
C VAL A 96 4.25 32.58 -16.61
N PHE A 97 5.21 31.65 -16.60
CA PHE A 97 6.59 31.95 -17.01
C PHE A 97 6.72 32.46 -18.46
N PRO A 98 6.16 31.78 -19.49
CA PRO A 98 6.09 32.31 -20.86
C PRO A 98 5.32 33.62 -20.96
N LEU A 99 4.24 33.76 -20.20
CA LEU A 99 3.36 34.93 -20.27
C LEU A 99 4.07 36.19 -19.76
N VAL A 100 4.81 36.08 -18.65
CA VAL A 100 5.68 37.15 -18.15
C VAL A 100 6.80 37.44 -19.14
N PHE A 101 7.46 36.41 -19.69
CA PHE A 101 8.56 36.61 -20.63
C PHE A 101 8.12 37.22 -21.97
N CYS A 102 6.86 37.09 -22.38
CA CYS A 102 6.34 37.74 -23.60
C CYS A 102 5.75 39.13 -23.33
N ILE A 103 5.03 39.33 -22.22
CA ILE A 103 4.36 40.60 -21.92
C ILE A 103 5.34 41.63 -21.36
N LEU A 104 6.24 41.22 -20.45
CA LEU A 104 7.19 42.14 -19.81
C LEU A 104 8.09 42.88 -20.81
N PRO A 105 8.73 42.22 -21.80
CA PRO A 105 9.51 42.95 -22.81
C PRO A 105 8.63 43.82 -23.71
N SER A 106 7.40 43.38 -24.04
CA SER A 106 6.46 44.18 -24.82
C SER A 106 6.10 45.48 -24.09
N VAL A 107 5.78 45.41 -22.79
CA VAL A 107 5.51 46.58 -21.95
C VAL A 107 6.76 47.47 -21.82
N PHE A 108 7.96 46.87 -21.65
CA PHE A 108 9.22 47.62 -21.63
C PHE A 108 9.44 48.42 -22.91
N ILE A 109 9.23 47.80 -24.08
CA ILE A 109 9.37 48.47 -25.39
C ILE A 109 8.37 49.62 -25.54
N VAL A 110 7.12 49.43 -25.12
CA VAL A 110 6.08 50.49 -25.23
C VAL A 110 6.37 51.67 -24.30
N VAL A 111 6.85 51.41 -23.08
CA VAL A 111 7.10 52.46 -22.08
C VAL A 111 8.43 53.17 -22.31
N LEU A 112 9.52 52.43 -22.51
CA LEU A 112 10.87 52.99 -22.70
C LEU A 112 11.17 53.37 -24.14
N GLY A 113 10.50 52.77 -25.13
CA GLY A 113 10.66 53.10 -26.54
C GLY A 113 10.58 54.60 -26.84
N PRO A 114 9.51 55.31 -26.46
CA PRO A 114 9.42 56.75 -26.69
C PRO A 114 10.47 57.53 -25.89
N VAL A 115 10.78 57.11 -24.66
CA VAL A 115 11.80 57.78 -23.82
C VAL A 115 13.18 57.75 -24.47
N VAL A 116 13.57 56.60 -25.03
CA VAL A 116 14.83 56.43 -25.75
C VAL A 116 14.86 57.23 -27.05
N ILE A 117 13.76 57.20 -27.82
CA ILE A 117 13.65 57.99 -29.07
C ILE A 117 13.76 59.49 -28.78
N ASN A 118 13.03 59.99 -27.78
CA ASN A 118 13.08 61.40 -27.39
C ASN A 118 14.47 61.79 -26.86
N LEU A 119 15.14 60.93 -26.07
CA LEU A 119 16.51 61.19 -25.61
C LEU A 119 17.51 61.26 -26.77
N MET A 120 17.40 60.37 -27.77
CA MET A 120 18.25 60.42 -28.97
C MET A 120 17.98 61.65 -29.84
N GLU A 121 16.75 62.15 -29.85
CA GLU A 121 16.37 63.34 -30.62
C GLU A 121 16.76 64.64 -29.90
N THR A 122 16.93 64.59 -28.57
CA THR A 122 17.30 65.74 -27.71
C THR A 122 18.81 65.84 -27.45
N LEU A 123 19.56 64.76 -27.63
CA LEU A 123 21.04 64.70 -27.58
C LEU A 123 21.65 65.10 -28.94
#